data_AF-A0AAW6BHZ1-F1
#
_entry.id   AF-A0AAW6BHZ1-F1
#
_cell.length_a   1.000
_cell.length_b   1.000
_cell.length_c   1.000
_cell.angle_alpha   90.00
_cell.angle_beta   90.00
_cell.angle_gamma   90.00
#
_symmetry.space_group_name_H-M   'P 1'
#
loop_
_entity.id
_entity.type
_entity.pdbx_description
1 polymer ?
#
loop_
_entity_poly.entity_id
_entity_poly.type
_entity_poly.pdbx_seq_one_letter_code
_entity_poly.pdbx_strand_id
1 'polypeptide(L)'
;MSKPPVKLFEVDLYRNFAGRLRNGTHADHMPSAAAVRAKLRKLYPTLSISKLNEDAKDVAAIIIPAEVHQKFSATYGGRNSLSQIEQDANDLRAAVDRDFDAIKPALKQYGATEEQLEDARAKMHKINQEQELYK
;
A
#
# COMPACT_ATOMS: atom_id res chain seq x y z
N MET A 1 20.71 15.78 -10.10
CA MET A 1 20.90 15.35 -8.69
C MET A 1 19.97 14.19 -8.40
N SER A 2 20.41 13.18 -7.65
CA SER A 2 19.57 12.03 -7.27
C SER A 2 18.50 12.43 -6.25
N LYS A 3 17.32 11.81 -6.30
CA LYS A 3 16.29 12.00 -5.27
C LYS A 3 16.79 11.47 -3.92
N PRO A 4 16.39 12.08 -2.78
CA PRO A 4 16.81 11.60 -1.47
C PRO A 4 16.32 10.15 -1.22
N PRO A 5 17.08 9.34 -0.46
CA PRO A 5 16.62 8.02 -0.02
C PRO A 5 15.26 8.08 0.70
N VAL A 6 14.57 6.95 0.73
CA VAL A 6 13.34 6.81 1.53
C VAL A 6 13.65 6.74 3.02
N LYS A 7 12.71 7.17 3.86
CA LYS A 7 12.79 7.05 5.32
C LYS A 7 11.88 5.94 5.82
N LEU A 8 12.29 5.26 6.89
CA LEU A 8 11.45 4.24 7.52
C LEU A 8 10.11 4.85 7.99
N PHE A 9 9.02 4.13 7.74
CA PHE A 9 7.63 4.54 7.99
C PHE A 9 7.17 5.78 7.23
N GLU A 10 7.93 6.23 6.24
CA GLU A 10 7.48 7.28 5.33
C GLU A 10 6.25 6.80 4.57
N VAL A 11 5.21 7.62 4.57
CA VAL A 11 3.96 7.38 3.84
C VAL A 11 3.80 8.43 2.75
N ASP A 12 3.53 7.99 1.53
CA ASP A 12 3.26 8.83 0.36
C ASP A 12 2.54 7.98 -0.71
N LEU A 13 2.15 8.57 -1.84
CA LEU A 13 1.75 7.81 -3.02
C LEU A 13 2.89 6.91 -3.48
N TYR A 14 2.60 5.67 -3.87
CA TYR A 14 3.62 4.73 -4.31
C TYR A 14 4.51 5.30 -5.43
N ARG A 15 3.90 5.99 -6.41
CA ARG A 15 4.66 6.61 -7.50
C ARG A 15 5.68 7.65 -7.04
N ASN A 16 5.47 8.32 -5.90
CA ASN A 16 6.39 9.34 -5.40
C ASN A 16 7.70 8.73 -4.88
N PHE A 17 7.70 7.44 -4.57
CA PHE A 17 8.92 6.72 -4.23
C PHE A 17 9.76 6.25 -5.44
N ALA A 18 9.28 6.43 -6.68
CA ALA A 18 10.01 6.04 -7.87
C ALA A 18 11.34 6.80 -8.00
N GLY A 19 12.43 6.06 -8.19
CA GLY A 19 13.79 6.60 -8.32
C GLY A 19 14.46 7.00 -6.99
N ARG A 20 13.84 6.72 -5.84
CA ARG A 20 14.46 6.92 -4.52
C ARG A 20 15.14 5.64 -4.05
N LEU A 21 16.34 5.78 -3.48
CA LEU A 21 17.11 4.65 -2.95
C LEU A 21 16.38 4.01 -1.76
N ARG A 22 16.34 2.68 -1.72
CA ARG A 22 15.53 1.89 -0.78
C ARG A 22 16.25 1.45 0.50
N ASN A 23 17.57 1.30 0.50
CA ASN A 23 18.37 0.98 1.70
C ASN A 23 17.80 -0.17 2.57
N GLY A 24 17.45 -1.31 1.94
CA GLY A 24 16.93 -2.48 2.67
C GLY A 24 15.44 -2.39 3.08
N THR A 25 14.72 -1.38 2.61
CA THR A 25 13.27 -1.22 2.81
C THR A 25 12.49 -1.48 1.52
N HIS A 26 11.19 -1.69 1.64
CA HIS A 26 10.26 -1.73 0.51
C HIS A 26 9.13 -0.72 0.71
N ALA A 27 8.50 -0.30 -0.39
CA ALA A 27 7.20 0.36 -0.34
C ALA A 27 6.11 -0.72 -0.44
N ASP A 28 5.29 -0.84 0.61
CA ASP A 28 4.12 -1.71 0.63
C ASP A 28 2.88 -0.88 0.28
N HIS A 29 2.06 -1.36 -0.67
CA HIS A 29 0.84 -0.64 -1.10
C HIS A 29 -0.30 -1.02 -0.18
N MET A 30 -1.01 -0.03 0.36
CA MET A 30 -2.17 -0.29 1.21
C MET A 30 -3.35 0.59 0.73
N PRO A 31 -4.41 0.00 0.17
CA PRO A 31 -4.60 -1.43 -0.03
C PRO A 31 -3.71 -1.98 -1.16
N SER A 32 -3.60 -3.30 -1.25
CA SER A 32 -2.79 -3.92 -2.30
C SER A 32 -3.13 -3.44 -3.72
N ALA A 33 -2.11 -3.29 -4.57
CA ALA A 33 -2.30 -2.86 -5.97
C ALA A 33 -3.24 -3.79 -6.76
N ALA A 34 -3.33 -5.07 -6.38
CA ALA A 34 -4.26 -6.02 -6.99
C ALA A 34 -5.72 -5.68 -6.69
N ALA A 35 -6.05 -5.34 -5.44
CA ALA A 35 -7.39 -4.92 -5.04
C ALA A 35 -7.80 -3.61 -5.74
N VAL A 36 -6.88 -2.64 -5.83
CA VAL A 36 -7.10 -1.38 -6.56
C VAL A 36 -7.42 -1.65 -8.04
N ARG A 37 -6.62 -2.48 -8.72
CA ARG A 37 -6.90 -2.86 -10.12
C ARG A 37 -8.26 -3.53 -10.28
N ALA A 38 -8.64 -4.40 -9.35
CA ALA A 38 -9.92 -5.08 -9.38
C ALA A 38 -11.10 -4.10 -9.19
N LYS A 39 -11.00 -3.13 -8.27
CA LYS A 39 -12.00 -2.04 -8.13
C LYS A 39 -12.08 -1.20 -9.41
N LEU A 40 -10.95 -0.75 -9.94
CA LEU A 40 -10.91 0.08 -11.16
C LEU A 40 -11.49 -0.64 -12.37
N ARG A 41 -11.25 -1.94 -12.53
CA ARG A 41 -11.85 -2.75 -13.60
C ARG A 41 -13.38 -2.84 -13.48
N LYS A 42 -13.92 -2.90 -12.25
CA LYS A 42 -15.37 -2.88 -12.00
C LYS A 42 -15.99 -1.51 -12.35
N LEU A 43 -15.32 -0.43 -11.97
CA LEU A 43 -15.79 0.94 -12.21
C LEU A 43 -15.65 1.36 -13.68
N TYR A 44 -14.60 0.91 -14.36
CA TYR A 44 -14.27 1.31 -15.72
C TYR A 44 -13.92 0.09 -16.59
N PRO A 45 -14.91 -0.70 -17.04
CA PRO A 45 -14.68 -1.96 -17.75
C PRO A 45 -13.92 -1.82 -19.07
N THR A 46 -13.89 -0.63 -19.65
CA THR A 46 -13.23 -0.33 -20.93
C THR A 46 -11.79 0.19 -20.78
N LEU A 47 -11.30 0.41 -19.55
CA LEU A 47 -9.92 0.83 -19.32
C LEU A 47 -8.95 -0.26 -19.77
N SER A 48 -7.89 0.17 -20.47
CA SER A 48 -6.82 -0.74 -20.86
C SER A 48 -6.07 -1.27 -19.63
N ILE A 49 -5.51 -2.47 -19.74
CA ILE A 49 -4.68 -3.07 -18.69
C ILE A 49 -3.50 -2.15 -18.33
N SER A 50 -2.91 -1.47 -19.32
CA SER A 50 -1.82 -0.51 -19.11
C SER A 50 -2.28 0.64 -18.21
N LYS A 51 -3.46 1.20 -18.48
CA LYS A 51 -4.01 2.30 -17.68
C LYS A 51 -4.36 1.87 -16.26
N LEU A 52 -4.97 0.69 -16.09
CA LEU A 52 -5.21 0.10 -14.77
C LEU A 52 -3.91 -0.06 -13.96
N ASN A 53 -2.81 -0.45 -14.61
CA ASN A 53 -1.51 -0.60 -13.95
C ASN A 53 -0.85 0.74 -13.63
N GLU A 54 -1.13 1.78 -14.41
CA GLU A 54 -0.70 3.14 -14.12
C GLU A 54 -1.44 3.70 -12.91
N ASP A 55 -2.77 3.63 -12.94
CA ASP A 55 -3.65 4.20 -11.90
C ASP A 55 -3.50 3.46 -10.57
N ALA A 56 -3.18 2.15 -10.59
CA ALA A 56 -2.86 1.40 -9.38
C ALA A 56 -1.54 1.81 -8.69
N LYS A 57 -0.78 2.77 -9.25
CA LYS A 57 0.36 3.41 -8.59
C LYS A 57 -0.05 4.67 -7.81
N ASP A 58 -1.25 5.17 -8.03
CA ASP A 58 -1.86 6.29 -7.33
C ASP A 58 -2.63 5.77 -6.10
N VAL A 59 -1.91 5.05 -5.25
CA VAL A 59 -2.37 4.50 -3.98
C VAL A 59 -1.32 4.77 -2.91
N ALA A 60 -1.76 4.96 -1.67
CA ALA A 60 -0.87 5.12 -0.55
C ALA A 60 0.06 3.91 -0.39
N ALA A 61 1.30 4.19 -0.01
CA ALA A 61 2.27 3.19 0.35
C ALA A 61 3.09 3.63 1.57
N ILE A 62 3.50 2.66 2.37
CA ILE A 62 4.38 2.86 3.53
C ILE A 62 5.74 2.21 3.28
N ILE A 63 6.80 2.90 3.70
CA ILE A 63 8.15 2.36 3.69
C ILE A 63 8.40 1.50 4.93
N ILE A 64 8.63 0.20 4.72
CA ILE A 64 8.83 -0.77 5.80
C ILE A 64 10.08 -1.62 5.54
N PRO A 65 10.67 -2.26 6.56
CA PRO A 65 11.79 -3.17 6.35
C PRO A 65 11.42 -4.26 5.34
N ALA A 66 12.33 -4.59 4.43
CA ALA A 66 12.06 -5.59 3.39
C ALA A 66 11.65 -6.94 4.00
N GLU A 67 12.27 -7.32 5.13
CA GLU A 67 11.93 -8.53 5.87
C GLU A 67 10.49 -8.51 6.39
N VAL A 68 10.02 -7.37 6.91
CA VAL A 68 8.64 -7.25 7.41
C VAL A 68 7.65 -7.40 6.26
N HIS A 69 7.89 -6.71 5.15
CA HIS A 69 7.08 -6.82 3.93
C HIS A 69 7.03 -8.28 3.45
N GLN A 70 8.20 -8.91 3.37
CA GLN A 70 8.33 -10.28 2.88
C GLN A 70 7.68 -11.31 3.79
N LYS A 71 7.76 -11.18 5.11
CA LYS A 71 7.26 -12.20 6.04
C LYS A 71 5.79 -12.00 6.41
N PHE A 72 5.36 -10.77 6.64
CA PHE A 72 4.08 -10.51 7.31
C PHE A 72 3.01 -9.87 6.44
N SER A 73 3.37 -9.21 5.33
CA SER A 73 2.35 -8.65 4.44
C SER A 73 1.53 -9.79 3.81
N ALA A 74 0.22 -9.71 3.96
CA ALA A 74 -0.72 -10.70 3.46
C ALA A 74 -0.73 -10.78 1.93
N THR A 75 -0.23 -9.73 1.26
CA THR A 75 -0.32 -9.60 -0.19
C THR A 75 1.03 -9.77 -0.90
N TYR A 76 2.11 -9.97 -0.14
CA TYR A 76 3.45 -10.18 -0.69
C TYR A 76 3.60 -11.52 -1.39
N GLY A 77 4.34 -11.53 -2.51
CA GLY A 77 4.89 -12.75 -3.11
C GLY A 77 3.85 -13.77 -3.57
N GLY A 78 2.65 -13.34 -3.96
CA GLY A 78 1.60 -14.23 -4.47
C GLY A 78 0.66 -14.81 -3.39
N ARG A 79 0.76 -14.35 -2.13
CA ARG A 79 -0.15 -14.76 -1.05
C ARG A 79 -1.56 -14.16 -1.16
N ASN A 80 -1.72 -13.13 -1.99
CA ASN A 80 -3.00 -12.47 -2.19
C ASN A 80 -3.94 -13.36 -3.03
N SER A 81 -4.89 -14.03 -2.38
CA SER A 81 -5.83 -14.93 -3.04
C SER A 81 -6.86 -14.13 -3.87
N LEU A 82 -7.46 -14.78 -4.88
CA LEU A 82 -8.50 -14.13 -5.70
C LEU A 82 -9.70 -13.69 -4.85
N SER A 83 -10.11 -14.49 -3.86
CA SER A 83 -11.20 -14.14 -2.96
C SER A 83 -10.89 -12.92 -2.09
N GLN A 84 -9.66 -12.81 -1.59
CA GLN A 84 -9.20 -11.65 -0.82
C GLN A 84 -9.16 -10.39 -1.70
N ILE A 85 -8.62 -10.50 -2.92
CA ILE A 85 -8.62 -9.40 -3.89
C ILE A 85 -10.04 -8.91 -4.18
N GLU A 86 -10.98 -9.83 -4.40
CA GLU A 86 -12.38 -9.48 -4.68
C GLU A 86 -13.06 -8.81 -3.48
N GLN A 87 -12.83 -9.33 -2.27
CA GLN A 87 -13.31 -8.75 -1.02
C GLN A 87 -12.76 -7.33 -0.81
N ASP A 88 -11.44 -7.17 -0.90
CA ASP A 88 -10.77 -5.88 -0.70
C ASP A 88 -11.15 -4.88 -1.79
N ALA A 89 -11.38 -5.33 -3.03
CA ALA A 89 -11.88 -4.48 -4.10
C ALA A 89 -13.32 -3.98 -3.87
N ASN A 90 -14.10 -4.61 -2.99
CA ASN A 90 -15.42 -4.11 -2.62
C ASN A 90 -15.34 -3.05 -1.51
N ASP A 91 -14.32 -3.12 -0.65
CA ASP A 91 -14.07 -2.15 0.43
C ASP A 91 -12.57 -1.89 0.60
N LEU A 92 -12.07 -0.95 -0.22
CA LEU A 92 -10.66 -0.56 -0.22
C LEU A 92 -10.25 0.11 1.10
N ARG A 93 -11.19 0.69 1.85
CA ARG A 93 -10.91 1.32 3.14
C ARG A 93 -10.62 0.25 4.19
N ALA A 94 -11.50 -0.73 4.31
CA ALA A 94 -11.29 -1.87 5.22
C ALA A 94 -10.05 -2.70 4.83
N ALA A 95 -9.71 -2.75 3.54
CA ALA A 95 -8.50 -3.42 3.07
C ALA A 95 -7.21 -2.74 3.58
N VAL A 96 -7.15 -1.40 3.65
CA VAL A 96 -6.00 -0.70 4.27
C VAL A 96 -5.81 -1.14 5.71
N ASP A 97 -6.89 -1.14 6.49
CA ASP A 97 -6.81 -1.49 7.91
C ASP A 97 -6.34 -2.94 8.10
N ARG A 98 -6.88 -3.86 7.28
CA ARG A 98 -6.48 -5.27 7.28
C ARG A 98 -5.01 -5.47 6.92
N ASP A 99 -4.56 -4.85 5.83
CA ASP A 99 -3.17 -4.93 5.36
C ASP A 99 -2.20 -4.34 6.40
N PHE A 100 -2.57 -3.21 7.01
CA PHE A 100 -1.76 -2.56 8.02
C PHE A 100 -1.70 -3.34 9.34
N ASP A 101 -2.84 -3.86 9.80
CA ASP A 101 -2.92 -4.66 11.03
C ASP A 101 -2.09 -5.95 10.93
N ALA A 102 -1.97 -6.54 9.73
CA ALA A 102 -1.14 -7.71 9.49
C ALA A 102 0.35 -7.45 9.79
N ILE A 103 0.85 -6.24 9.50
CA ILE A 103 2.27 -5.90 9.67
C ILE A 103 2.56 -5.12 10.97
N LYS A 104 1.57 -4.44 11.54
CA LYS A 104 1.71 -3.56 12.70
C LYS A 104 2.48 -4.21 13.88
N PRO A 105 2.20 -5.45 14.30
CA PRO A 105 2.95 -6.09 15.39
C PRO A 105 4.45 -6.24 15.09
N ALA A 106 4.80 -6.58 13.85
CA ALA A 106 6.19 -6.72 13.42
C ALA A 106 6.89 -5.35 13.35
N LEU A 107 6.21 -4.30 12.89
CA LEU A 107 6.79 -2.95 12.86
C LEU A 107 7.13 -2.43 14.28
N LYS A 108 6.33 -2.80 15.29
CA LYS A 108 6.66 -2.48 16.70
C LYS A 108 7.95 -3.15 17.18
N GLN A 109 8.22 -4.39 16.75
CA GLN A 109 9.48 -5.07 17.05
C GLN A 109 10.70 -4.37 16.41
N TYR A 110 10.45 -3.58 15.36
CA TYR A 110 11.44 -2.73 14.69
C TYR A 110 11.53 -1.31 15.28
N GLY A 111 10.91 -1.07 16.45
CA GLY A 111 11.03 0.18 17.18
C GLY A 111 10.01 1.26 16.81
N ALA A 112 9.00 0.95 15.99
CA ALA A 112 7.91 1.87 15.73
C ALA A 112 7.06 2.07 17.00
N THR A 113 6.77 3.33 17.33
CA THR A 113 5.80 3.64 18.40
C THR A 113 4.37 3.46 17.89
N GLU A 114 3.42 3.28 18.82
CA GLU A 114 2.00 3.23 18.47
C GLU A 114 1.56 4.50 17.72
N GLU A 115 1.97 5.67 18.22
CA GLU A 115 1.67 6.97 17.62
C GLU A 115 2.19 7.07 16.17
N GLN A 116 3.43 6.67 15.91
CA GLN A 116 4.00 6.67 14.55
C GLN A 116 3.21 5.79 13.59
N LEU A 117 2.74 4.63 14.06
CA LEU A 117 1.98 3.69 13.24
C LEU A 117 0.57 4.20 12.96
N GLU A 118 -0.10 4.78 13.95
CA GLU A 118 -1.44 5.33 13.76
C GLU A 118 -1.43 6.62 12.93
N ASP A 119 -0.40 7.46 13.06
CA ASP A 119 -0.18 8.60 12.16
C ASP A 119 0.06 8.15 10.72
N ALA A 120 0.86 7.10 10.53
CA ALA A 120 1.09 6.51 9.21
C ALA A 120 -0.22 5.97 8.61
N ARG A 121 -1.00 5.22 9.39
CA ARG A 121 -2.31 4.69 8.98
C ARG A 121 -3.28 5.81 8.62
N ALA A 122 -3.39 6.84 9.46
CA ALA A 122 -4.23 8.00 9.20
C ALA A 122 -3.81 8.74 7.92
N LYS A 123 -2.51 8.89 7.68
CA LYS A 123 -1.97 9.51 6.46
C LYS A 123 -2.29 8.68 5.21
N MET A 124 -2.19 7.35 5.28
CA MET A 124 -2.59 6.48 4.16
C MET A 124 -4.07 6.64 3.82
N HIS A 125 -4.94 6.66 4.85
CA HIS A 125 -6.38 6.91 4.66
C HIS A 125 -6.65 8.26 4.02
N LYS A 126 -5.96 9.32 4.46
CA LYS A 126 -6.07 10.64 3.85
C LYS A 126 -5.68 10.63 2.37
N ILE A 127 -4.52 10.05 2.03
CA ILE A 127 -4.05 9.97 0.64
C ILE A 127 -5.06 9.21 -0.23
N ASN A 128 -5.51 8.04 0.22
CA ASN A 128 -6.45 7.22 -0.55
C ASN A 128 -7.83 7.89 -0.69
N GLN A 129 -8.26 8.68 0.30
CA GLN A 129 -9.45 9.52 0.19
C GLN A 129 -9.28 10.62 -0.86
N GLU A 130 -8.12 11.27 -0.92
CA GLU A 130 -7.77 12.31 -1.91
C GLU A 130 -7.65 11.72 -3.33
N GLN A 131 -7.24 10.45 -3.46
CA GLN A 131 -7.27 9.69 -4.71
C GLN A 131 -8.65 9.10 -5.03
N GLU A 132 -9.68 9.43 -4.24
CA GLU A 132 -11.05 8.99 -4.44
C GLU A 132 -11.25 7.46 -4.44
N LEU A 133 -10.38 6.71 -3.74
CA LEU A 133 -10.44 5.24 -3.71
C LEU A 133 -11.54 4.70 -2.78
N TYR A 134 -12.06 5.52 -1.86
CA TYR A 134 -13.09 5.12 -0.87
C TYR A 134 -14.53 5.39 -1.33
N LYS A 135 -14.78 5.30 -2.64
CA LYS A 135 -16.10 5.47 -3.26
C LYS A 135 -16.96 4.21 -3.21
#